data_AF-A0A078I750-F1
#
_entry.id   AF-A0A078I750-F1
#
_cell.length_a   1.000
_cell.length_b   1.000
_cell.length_c   1.000
_cell.angle_alpha   90.00
_cell.angle_beta   90.00
_cell.angle_gamma   90.00
#
_symmetry.space_group_name_H-M   'P 1'
#
loop_
_entity.id
_entity.type
_entity.pdbx_description
1 polymer ?
#
loop_
_entity_poly.entity_id
_entity_poly.type
_entity_poly.pdbx_seq_one_letter_code
_entity_poly.pdbx_strand_id
1 'polypeptide(L)'
;LLKIVSFALDCLTKECSLIKMALEAGKATPAPQGVIIMAFCKDYNARTADKAGYIIPVEITVFDDKSFSLILRTPPASILLLKAAGVEKGSKDPKQDKVGTITIDQLRTIAAEKLPDLNCTTIESAMRIIAGTAANMGIDIDPPVLEPKKQAVLL
;
A
#
# COMPACT_ATOMS: atom_id res chain seq x y z
N LEU A 1 15.26 3.57 7.29
CA LEU A 1 15.77 4.81 7.91
C LEU A 1 16.51 5.75 6.94
N LEU A 2 17.39 5.27 6.05
CA LEU A 2 18.12 6.17 5.09
C LEU A 2 17.27 6.79 3.96
N LYS A 3 16.02 6.35 3.73
CA LYS A 3 15.17 6.90 2.65
C LYS A 3 14.56 8.27 2.98
N ILE A 4 14.43 8.62 4.25
CA ILE A 4 13.84 9.90 4.68
C ILE A 4 14.85 11.05 4.48
N VAL A 5 16.14 10.77 4.70
CA VAL A 5 17.21 11.78 4.73
C VAL A 5 17.61 12.26 3.33
N SER A 6 17.64 11.37 2.33
CA SER A 6 18.05 11.77 0.97
C SER A 6 16.98 12.57 0.22
N PHE A 7 15.70 12.45 0.60
CA PHE A 7 14.58 13.03 -0.15
C PHE A 7 14.12 14.40 0.40
N ALA A 8 14.38 14.68 1.68
CA ALA A 8 14.12 15.98 2.27
C ALA A 8 15.03 17.09 1.68
N LEU A 9 16.19 16.72 1.11
CA LEU A 9 17.14 17.66 0.53
C LEU A 9 16.69 18.19 -0.85
N ASP A 10 15.92 17.41 -1.63
CA ASP A 10 15.31 17.85 -2.89
C ASP A 10 14.10 18.79 -2.68
N CYS A 11 13.59 18.86 -1.45
CA CYS A 11 12.35 19.57 -1.10
C CYS A 11 12.51 21.09 -0.96
N LEU A 12 13.75 21.60 -0.89
CA LEU A 12 14.00 23.02 -0.62
C LEU A 12 13.97 23.93 -1.87
N THR A 13 13.84 23.38 -3.08
CA THR A 13 14.09 24.15 -4.31
C THR A 13 12.91 24.26 -5.29
N LYS A 14 11.78 23.57 -5.09
CA LYS A 14 10.62 23.66 -6.01
C LYS A 14 9.25 23.61 -5.31
N GLU A 15 8.44 24.59 -5.71
CA GLU A 15 7.02 24.87 -5.44
C GLU A 15 6.13 23.61 -5.23
N CYS A 16 5.26 23.62 -4.21
CA CYS A 16 4.26 22.60 -3.88
C CYS A 16 4.71 21.14 -4.13
N SER A 17 5.67 20.66 -3.34
CA SER A 17 6.17 19.29 -3.45
C SER A 17 5.23 18.28 -2.78
N LEU A 18 4.62 17.42 -3.59
CA LEU A 18 3.91 16.23 -3.11
C LEU A 18 4.95 15.13 -2.84
N ILE A 19 5.05 14.71 -1.58
CA ILE A 19 5.99 13.69 -1.12
C ILE A 19 5.21 12.42 -0.80
N LYS A 20 5.60 11.29 -1.40
CA LYS A 20 5.02 9.97 -1.08
C LYS A 20 6.04 9.14 -0.32
N MET A 21 5.66 8.65 0.86
CA MET A 21 6.52 7.78 1.67
C MET A 21 5.73 6.61 2.24
N ALA A 22 6.41 5.48 2.46
CA ALA A 22 5.85 4.31 3.10
C ALA A 22 6.56 4.11 4.44
N LEU A 23 5.80 4.19 5.54
CA LEU A 23 6.31 4.08 6.90
C LEU A 23 5.57 2.98 7.65
N GLU A 24 6.21 2.42 8.68
CA GLU A 24 5.54 1.50 9.61
C GLU A 24 4.62 2.29 10.54
N ALA A 25 3.39 1.81 10.69
CA ALA A 25 2.38 2.38 11.56
C ALA A 25 2.89 2.53 13.01
N GLY A 26 2.70 3.72 13.59
CA GLY A 26 3.10 4.04 14.96
C GLY A 26 4.61 4.15 15.22
N LYS A 27 5.46 3.98 14.19
CA LYS A 27 6.93 3.97 14.32
C LYS A 27 7.64 5.05 13.51
N ALA A 28 6.95 6.12 13.12
CA ALA A 28 7.61 7.26 12.49
C ALA A 28 8.52 7.95 13.53
N THR A 29 9.83 7.90 13.31
CA THR A 29 10.83 8.57 14.15
C THR A 29 11.32 9.85 13.48
N PRO A 30 11.36 10.98 14.21
CA PRO A 30 11.89 12.23 13.66
C PRO A 30 13.39 12.11 13.39
N ALA A 31 13.81 12.52 12.19
CA ALA A 31 15.22 12.76 11.89
C ALA A 31 15.60 14.19 12.38
N PRO A 32 16.87 14.46 12.71
CA PRO A 32 17.30 15.72 13.35
C PRO A 32 17.27 16.98 12.45
N GLN A 33 16.37 17.08 11.48
CA GLN A 33 16.28 18.20 10.54
C GLN A 33 14.82 18.66 10.39
N GLY A 34 14.50 19.84 10.94
CA GLY A 34 13.27 20.59 10.63
C GLY A 34 12.09 20.37 11.59
N VAL A 35 11.52 21.48 12.08
CA VAL A 35 10.34 21.53 12.98
C VAL A 35 9.11 20.84 12.38
N ILE A 36 8.97 20.87 11.05
CA ILE A 36 7.84 20.28 10.31
C ILE A 36 7.83 18.75 10.44
N ILE A 37 9.00 18.11 10.46
CA ILE A 37 9.11 16.64 10.51
C ILE A 37 8.64 16.10 11.87
N MET A 38 8.89 16.82 12.97
CA MET A 38 8.42 16.42 14.30
C MET A 38 6.90 16.45 14.42
N ALA A 39 6.26 17.49 13.88
CA ALA A 39 4.80 17.60 13.87
C ALA A 39 4.16 16.47 13.04
N PHE A 40 4.74 16.18 11.86
CA PHE A 40 4.34 15.06 11.02
C PHE A 40 4.47 13.71 11.74
N CYS A 41 5.63 13.40 12.35
CA CYS A 41 5.84 12.12 13.01
C CYS A 41 4.82 11.90 14.14
N LYS A 42 4.49 12.95 14.89
CA LYS A 42 3.48 12.88 15.95
C LYS A 42 2.08 12.62 15.41
N ASP A 43 1.65 13.38 14.39
CA ASP A 43 0.31 13.20 13.79
C ASP A 43 0.18 11.85 13.09
N TYR A 44 1.20 11.44 12.33
CA TYR A 44 1.23 10.13 11.68
C TYR A 44 1.12 8.98 12.70
N ASN A 45 1.91 9.00 13.78
CA ASN A 45 1.86 7.95 14.79
C ASN A 45 0.52 7.91 15.53
N ALA A 46 -0.09 9.08 15.80
CA ALA A 46 -1.41 9.15 16.43
C ALA A 46 -2.50 8.57 15.53
N ARG A 47 -2.49 8.89 14.23
CA ARG A 47 -3.48 8.44 13.25
C ARG A 47 -3.28 6.99 12.77
N THR A 48 -2.13 6.38 13.05
CA THR A 48 -1.81 5.00 12.65
C THR A 48 -1.67 4.04 13.84
N ALA A 49 -1.96 4.50 15.05
CA ALA A 49 -1.81 3.70 16.27
C ALA A 49 -2.69 2.44 16.28
N ASP A 50 -3.85 2.49 15.64
CA ASP A 50 -4.81 1.39 15.46
C ASP A 50 -4.35 0.31 14.48
N LYS A 51 -3.38 0.63 13.61
CA LYS A 51 -2.89 -0.24 12.53
C LYS A 51 -1.45 -0.69 12.73
N ALA A 52 -1.02 -0.80 13.98
CA ALA A 52 0.33 -1.21 14.35
C ALA A 52 0.74 -2.51 13.64
N GLY A 53 1.95 -2.51 13.06
CA GLY A 53 2.50 -3.66 12.32
C GLY A 53 2.19 -3.66 10.82
N TYR A 54 1.43 -2.71 10.30
CA TYR A 54 1.31 -2.48 8.85
C TYR A 54 2.22 -1.35 8.36
N ILE A 55 2.62 -1.46 7.08
CA ILE A 55 3.26 -0.36 6.37
C ILE A 55 2.15 0.48 5.72
N ILE A 56 2.03 1.74 6.13
CA ILE A 56 1.00 2.67 5.68
C ILE A 56 1.66 3.73 4.80
N PRO A 57 1.30 3.80 3.50
CA PRO A 57 1.74 4.88 2.64
C PRO A 57 1.07 6.18 3.06
N VAL A 58 1.84 7.27 3.02
CA VAL A 58 1.37 8.61 3.32
C VAL A 58 1.85 9.56 2.23
N GLU A 59 0.91 10.39 1.78
CA GLU A 59 1.14 11.48 0.84
C GLU A 59 1.14 12.77 1.66
N ILE A 60 2.25 13.50 1.62
CA ILE A 60 2.44 14.77 2.31
C ILE A 60 2.50 15.85 1.23
N THR A 61 1.66 16.85 1.34
CA THR A 61 1.72 18.05 0.50
C THR A 61 2.19 19.20 1.37
N VAL A 62 3.31 19.82 1.00
CA VAL A 62 3.85 21.00 1.68
C VAL A 62 3.48 22.24 0.87
N PHE A 63 2.90 23.24 1.53
CA PHE A 63 2.50 24.51 0.93
C PHE A 63 3.55 25.59 1.24
N ASP A 64 3.51 26.70 0.49
CA ASP A 64 4.50 27.78 0.57
C ASP A 64 4.51 28.52 1.92
N ASP A 65 3.39 28.49 2.63
CA ASP A 65 3.22 29.05 3.99
C ASP A 65 3.81 28.14 5.08
N LYS A 66 4.50 27.05 4.70
CA LYS A 66 5.02 26.00 5.60
C LYS A 66 3.92 25.22 6.32
N SER A 67 2.67 25.33 5.89
CA SER A 67 1.63 24.38 6.26
C SER A 67 1.82 23.06 5.50
N PHE A 68 1.30 21.97 6.06
CA PHE A 68 1.34 20.66 5.43
C PHE A 68 -0.01 19.97 5.55
N SER A 69 -0.39 19.21 4.53
CA SER A 69 -1.50 18.25 4.60
C SER A 69 -0.97 16.83 4.45
N LEU A 70 -1.55 15.90 5.19
CA LEU A 70 -1.15 14.49 5.12
C LEU A 70 -2.35 13.57 4.93
N ILE A 71 -2.27 12.78 3.86
CA ILE A 71 -3.28 11.82 3.47
C ILE A 71 -2.71 10.43 3.71
N LEU A 72 -3.31 9.71 4.66
CA LEU A 72 -2.98 8.31 4.91
C LEU A 72 -3.73 7.44 3.92
N ARG A 73 -2.99 6.56 3.25
CA ARG A 73 -3.54 5.55 2.36
C ARG A 73 -3.59 4.21 3.09
N THR A 74 -4.42 3.30 2.62
CA THR A 74 -4.50 1.92 3.09
C THR A 74 -3.19 1.19 2.80
N PRO A 75 -2.89 0.13 3.58
CA PRO A 75 -1.70 -0.67 3.35
C PRO A 75 -1.61 -1.19 1.90
N PRO A 76 -0.40 -1.44 1.38
CA PRO A 76 -0.23 -2.04 0.06
C PRO A 76 -0.99 -3.35 -0.04
N ALA A 77 -1.66 -3.57 -1.19
CA ALA A 77 -2.46 -4.78 -1.39
C ALA A 77 -1.57 -6.03 -1.27
N SER A 78 -0.32 -5.92 -1.72
CA SER A 78 0.70 -6.96 -1.59
C SER A 78 0.90 -7.41 -0.15
N ILE A 79 1.06 -6.50 0.80
CA ILE A 79 1.30 -6.84 2.21
C ILE A 79 0.06 -7.48 2.84
N LEU A 80 -1.13 -6.95 2.53
CA LEU A 80 -2.40 -7.52 3.02
C LEU A 80 -2.61 -8.94 2.51
N LEU A 81 -2.32 -9.18 1.23
CA LEU A 81 -2.43 -10.49 0.59
C LEU A 81 -1.40 -11.49 1.12
N LEU A 82 -0.14 -11.07 1.28
CA LEU A 82 0.92 -11.91 1.88
C LEU A 82 0.54 -12.33 3.31
N LYS A 83 0.02 -11.40 4.11
CA LYS A 83 -0.44 -11.69 5.47
C LYS A 83 -1.65 -12.63 5.49
N ALA A 84 -2.62 -12.42 4.59
CA ALA A 84 -3.79 -13.29 4.49
C ALA A 84 -3.45 -14.71 4.02
N ALA A 85 -2.46 -14.84 3.13
CA ALA A 85 -1.94 -16.13 2.65
C ALA A 85 -0.91 -16.78 3.61
N GLY A 86 -0.48 -16.08 4.66
CA GLY A 86 0.50 -16.60 5.62
C GLY A 86 1.92 -16.75 5.06
N VAL A 87 2.26 -15.99 4.01
CA VAL A 87 3.57 -16.06 3.34
C VAL A 87 4.37 -14.78 3.53
N GLU A 88 5.70 -14.91 3.62
CA GLU A 88 6.57 -13.74 3.82
C GLU A 88 6.93 -13.02 2.51
N LYS A 89 6.97 -13.76 1.40
CA LYS A 89 7.40 -13.25 0.08
C LYS A 89 6.50 -13.78 -1.03
N GLY A 90 6.30 -12.93 -2.04
CA GLY A 90 5.60 -13.31 -3.27
C GLY A 90 6.45 -14.23 -4.15
N SER A 91 5.81 -14.85 -5.13
CA SER A 91 6.46 -15.71 -6.11
C SER A 91 7.46 -14.94 -6.99
N LYS A 92 8.56 -15.61 -7.35
CA LYS A 92 9.51 -15.11 -8.35
C LYS A 92 8.99 -15.33 -9.78
N ASP A 93 8.20 -16.38 -9.99
CA ASP A 93 7.48 -16.65 -11.23
C ASP A 93 5.99 -16.91 -10.92
N PRO A 94 5.15 -15.86 -10.90
CA PRO A 94 3.74 -15.96 -10.52
C PRO A 94 2.88 -16.90 -11.37
N LYS A 95 3.33 -17.22 -12.58
CA LYS A 95 2.59 -18.10 -13.52
C LYS A 95 2.90 -19.57 -13.28
N GLN A 96 4.13 -19.89 -12.89
CA GLN A 96 4.58 -21.25 -12.66
C GLN A 96 4.51 -21.65 -11.19
N ASP A 97 4.98 -20.77 -10.30
CA ASP A 97 5.14 -21.06 -8.88
C ASP A 97 4.08 -20.33 -8.07
N LYS A 98 3.11 -21.08 -7.54
CA LYS A 98 2.10 -20.58 -6.61
C LYS A 98 2.61 -20.68 -5.19
N VAL A 99 2.64 -19.55 -4.48
CA VAL A 99 3.22 -19.46 -3.13
C VAL A 99 2.17 -19.53 -2.03
N GLY A 100 0.89 -19.35 -2.34
CA GLY A 100 -0.18 -19.48 -1.36
C GLY A 100 -1.57 -19.36 -1.97
N THR A 101 -2.58 -19.53 -1.12
CA THR A 101 -3.99 -19.45 -1.50
C THR A 101 -4.76 -18.64 -0.45
N ILE A 102 -5.72 -17.83 -0.90
CA ILE A 102 -6.65 -17.12 -0.02
C ILE A 102 -8.10 -17.42 -0.39
N THR A 103 -8.98 -17.30 0.58
CA THR A 103 -10.42 -17.45 0.38
C THR A 103 -11.05 -16.18 -0.17
N ILE A 104 -12.21 -16.32 -0.81
CA ILE A 104 -12.97 -15.17 -1.31
C ILE A 104 -13.41 -14.20 -0.18
N ASP A 105 -13.63 -14.69 1.04
CA ASP A 105 -14.00 -13.87 2.19
C ASP A 105 -12.83 -13.00 2.66
N GLN A 106 -11.62 -13.55 2.66
CA GLN A 106 -10.40 -12.77 2.92
C GLN A 106 -10.19 -11.73 1.83
N LEU A 107 -10.39 -12.09 0.55
CA LEU A 107 -10.29 -11.16 -0.56
C LEU A 107 -11.30 -10.00 -0.40
N ARG A 108 -12.54 -10.31 -0.03
CA ARG A 108 -13.61 -9.33 0.18
C ARG A 108 -13.27 -8.38 1.33
N THR A 109 -12.71 -8.91 2.42
CA THR A 109 -12.27 -8.10 3.57
C THR A 109 -11.16 -7.13 3.16
N ILE A 110 -10.14 -7.60 2.43
CA ILE A 110 -9.05 -6.76 1.91
C ILE A 110 -9.59 -5.72 0.93
N ALA A 111 -10.52 -6.10 0.06
CA ALA A 111 -11.14 -5.21 -0.90
C ALA A 111 -11.96 -4.11 -0.22
N ALA A 112 -12.70 -4.45 0.85
CA ALA A 112 -13.47 -3.48 1.64
C ALA A 112 -12.56 -2.50 2.38
N GLU A 113 -11.46 -2.99 2.98
CA GLU A 113 -10.47 -2.13 3.63
C GLU A 113 -9.81 -1.17 2.64
N LYS A 114 -9.55 -1.63 1.41
CA LYS A 114 -8.87 -0.87 0.36
C LYS A 114 -9.78 0.01 -0.50
N LEU A 115 -11.08 -0.24 -0.47
CA LEU A 115 -12.10 0.48 -1.25
C LEU A 115 -11.95 2.02 -1.23
N PRO A 116 -11.70 2.70 -0.09
CA PRO A 116 -11.56 4.16 -0.07
C PRO A 116 -10.39 4.71 -0.89
N ASP A 117 -9.38 3.88 -1.22
CA ASP A 117 -8.24 4.30 -2.05
C ASP A 117 -8.33 3.81 -3.49
N LEU A 118 -9.33 3.00 -3.82
CA LEU A 118 -9.54 2.51 -5.17
C LEU A 118 -10.51 3.43 -5.91
N ASN A 119 -10.31 3.57 -7.22
CA ASN A 119 -11.19 4.35 -8.09
C ASN A 119 -12.49 3.60 -8.45
N CYS A 120 -12.86 2.55 -7.72
CA CYS A 120 -14.01 1.71 -8.02
C CYS A 120 -15.17 1.98 -7.05
N THR A 121 -16.39 1.90 -7.56
CA THR A 121 -17.62 2.15 -6.80
C THR A 121 -18.22 0.90 -6.17
N THR A 122 -17.89 -0.30 -6.67
CA THR A 122 -18.44 -1.58 -6.17
C THR A 122 -17.37 -2.47 -5.54
N ILE A 123 -17.76 -3.24 -4.52
CA ILE A 123 -16.89 -4.20 -3.83
C ILE A 123 -16.40 -5.28 -4.81
N GLU A 124 -17.23 -5.71 -5.75
CA GLU A 124 -16.83 -6.71 -6.75
C GLU A 124 -15.70 -6.19 -7.65
N SER A 125 -15.76 -4.92 -8.06
CA SER A 125 -14.69 -4.29 -8.83
C SER A 125 -13.41 -4.20 -8.01
N ALA A 126 -13.51 -3.84 -6.73
CA ALA A 126 -12.38 -3.86 -5.81
C ALA A 126 -11.78 -5.27 -5.69
N MET A 127 -12.60 -6.29 -5.49
CA MET A 127 -12.18 -7.69 -5.43
C MET A 127 -11.41 -8.11 -6.68
N ARG A 128 -11.86 -7.72 -7.88
CA ARG A 128 -11.16 -8.01 -9.15
C ARG A 128 -9.79 -7.32 -9.24
N ILE A 129 -9.67 -6.08 -8.76
CA ILE A 129 -8.40 -5.34 -8.72
C ILE A 129 -7.40 -6.05 -7.78
N ILE A 130 -7.86 -6.41 -6.59
CA ILE A 130 -7.04 -7.12 -5.61
C ILE A 130 -6.69 -8.53 -6.12
N ALA A 131 -7.62 -9.21 -6.78
CA ALA A 131 -7.38 -10.52 -7.38
C ALA A 131 -6.28 -10.47 -8.46
N GLY A 132 -6.25 -9.41 -9.27
CA GLY A 132 -5.17 -9.21 -10.24
C GLY A 132 -3.81 -9.04 -9.55
N THR A 133 -3.79 -8.39 -8.39
CA THR A 133 -2.58 -8.25 -7.59
C THR A 133 -2.15 -9.59 -6.99
N ALA A 134 -3.08 -10.39 -6.47
CA ALA A 134 -2.80 -11.73 -5.96
C ALA A 134 -2.21 -12.64 -7.04
N ALA A 135 -2.81 -12.65 -8.23
CA ALA A 135 -2.30 -13.39 -9.38
C ALA A 135 -0.88 -12.97 -9.78
N ASN A 136 -0.57 -11.66 -9.75
CA ASN A 136 0.78 -11.15 -10.03
C ASN A 136 1.81 -11.49 -8.94
N MET A 137 1.38 -11.92 -7.76
CA MET A 137 2.27 -12.38 -6.69
C MET A 137 2.33 -13.91 -6.58
N GLY A 138 1.60 -14.64 -7.42
CA GLY A 138 1.50 -16.10 -7.35
C GLY A 138 0.65 -16.58 -6.18
N ILE A 139 -0.33 -15.79 -5.75
CA ILE A 139 -1.33 -16.19 -4.75
C ILE A 139 -2.62 -16.53 -5.48
N ASP A 140 -3.11 -17.75 -5.29
CA ASP A 140 -4.38 -18.20 -5.87
C ASP A 140 -5.56 -17.85 -4.96
N ILE A 141 -6.74 -17.78 -5.56
CA ILE A 141 -7.98 -17.41 -4.88
C ILE A 141 -8.99 -18.54 -5.09
N ASP A 142 -9.60 -18.99 -4.00
CA ASP A 142 -10.64 -20.01 -4.02
C ASP A 142 -11.98 -19.49 -3.45
N PRO A 143 -13.09 -19.55 -4.22
CA PRO A 143 -13.17 -19.85 -5.65
C PRO A 143 -12.58 -18.73 -6.54
N PRO A 144 -12.16 -19.03 -7.79
CA PRO A 144 -11.53 -18.07 -8.67
C PRO A 144 -12.49 -16.95 -9.10
N VAL A 145 -12.08 -15.70 -8.90
CA VAL A 145 -12.84 -14.49 -9.27
C VAL A 145 -12.50 -13.99 -10.68
N LEU A 146 -11.30 -14.30 -11.17
CA LEU A 146 -10.83 -13.90 -12.50
C LEU A 146 -10.94 -15.07 -13.46
N GLU A 147 -11.56 -14.82 -14.61
CA GLU A 147 -11.52 -15.79 -15.71
C GLU A 147 -10.09 -15.89 -16.26
N PRO A 148 -9.55 -17.11 -16.45
CA PRO A 148 -8.25 -17.28 -17.07
C PRO A 148 -8.31 -16.73 -18.49
N LYS A 149 -7.36 -15.86 -18.85
CA LYS A 149 -7.19 -15.45 -20.25
C LYS A 149 -6.87 -16.71 -21.06
N LYS A 150 -7.83 -17.22 -21.84
CA LYS A 150 -7.55 -18.19 -22.89
C LYS A 150 -6.53 -17.54 -23.83
N GLN A 151 -5.30 -18.01 -23.77
CA GLN A 151 -4.31 -17.62 -24.74
C GLN A 151 -4.81 -18.18 -26.06
N ALA A 152 -5.27 -17.30 -26.95
CA ALA A 152 -5.59 -17.66 -28.32
C ALA A 152 -4.26 -18.12 -28.93
N VAL A 153 -4.07 -19.43 -28.96
CA VAL A 153 -3.03 -20.04 -29.77
C VAL A 153 -3.45 -19.73 -31.19
N LEU A 154 -2.84 -18.70 -31.80
CA LEU A 154 -2.84 -18.59 -33.25
C LEU A 154 -2.06 -19.83 -33.73
N LEU A 155 -2.81 -20.84 -34.16
CA LEU A 155 -2.31 -21.94 -34.98
C LEU A 155 -2.14 -21.46 -36.41
#